data_AF-A0A6N7CPW9-F1
#
_entry.id   AF-A0A6N7CPW9-F1
#
_cell.length_a   1.000
_cell.length_b   1.000
_cell.length_c   1.000
_cell.angle_alpha   90.00
_cell.angle_beta   90.00
_cell.angle_gamma   90.00
#
_symmetry.space_group_name_H-M   'P 1'
#
loop_
_entity.id
_entity.type
_entity.pdbx_description
1 polymer ?
#
loop_
_entity_poly.entity_id
_entity_poly.type
_entity_poly.pdbx_seq_one_letter_code
_entity_poly.pdbx_strand_id
1 'polypeptide(L)'
;MEFKSLDPDLWRSVLDQAPDLVFLSDFGTGHILYLNPAGIALVGLRDHADARARTTAEFLTDAGLAQTPAVEAALTRHGHWQGVSELRHFGTGEPIPVYVSAFAVRHGEAGPAVIAAIMRDRRRRRTQDRRFRTALESTAHRAREQHALAELGRLAVVADLDTLLPAATGAAAALIGAGCASIARSTGTDALEVLAYSGQPPQAAVLRRRSGVAAGVRGGHR
;
A
#
# COMPACT_ATOMS: atom_id res chain seq x y z
N MET A 1 13.54 31.61 23.13
CA MET A 1 14.60 30.99 22.30
C MET A 1 14.58 31.72 20.97
N GLU A 2 15.33 32.82 20.87
CA GLU A 2 15.43 33.60 19.64
C GLU A 2 16.38 32.88 18.68
N PHE A 3 15.86 32.35 17.58
CA PHE A 3 16.68 31.94 16.45
C PHE A 3 17.23 33.21 15.78
N LYS A 4 18.30 33.79 16.34
CA LYS A 4 19.15 34.74 15.59
C LYS A 4 19.53 34.08 14.28
N SER A 5 19.36 34.80 13.16
CA SER A 5 19.52 34.33 11.78
C SER A 5 20.63 33.28 11.66
N LEU A 6 20.23 32.01 11.65
CA LEU A 6 21.14 30.91 11.43
C LEU A 6 21.76 31.08 10.03
N ASP A 7 23.04 30.74 9.93
CA ASP A 7 23.82 30.79 8.68
C ASP A 7 23.00 30.19 7.51
N PRO A 8 22.85 30.90 6.38
CA PRO A 8 22.19 30.37 5.19
C PRO A 8 22.70 28.97 4.78
N ASP A 9 23.97 28.65 5.04
CA ASP A 9 24.56 27.36 4.72
C ASP A 9 24.11 26.24 5.67
N LEU A 10 23.75 26.58 6.92
CA LEU A 10 23.17 25.61 7.84
C LEU A 10 21.79 25.15 7.37
N TRP A 11 20.94 26.08 6.95
CA TRP A 11 19.60 25.73 6.45
C TRP A 11 19.67 24.88 5.19
N ARG A 12 20.58 25.21 4.26
CA ARG A 12 20.83 24.37 3.08
C ARG A 12 21.25 22.97 3.49
N SER A 13 22.20 22.85 4.41
CA SER A 13 22.66 21.56 4.92
C SER A 13 21.51 20.74 5.51
N VAL A 14 20.60 21.38 6.27
CA VAL A 14 19.40 20.71 6.80
C VAL A 14 18.48 20.22 5.68
N LEU A 15 18.23 21.04 4.65
CA LEU A 15 17.40 20.64 3.51
C LEU A 15 18.05 19.54 2.66
N ASP A 16 19.38 19.55 2.54
CA ASP A 16 20.14 18.53 1.82
C ASP A 16 20.07 17.16 2.51
N GLN A 17 20.02 17.14 3.84
CA GLN A 17 19.88 15.92 4.64
C GLN A 17 18.43 15.42 4.76
N ALA A 18 17.44 16.18 4.29
CA ALA A 18 16.05 15.75 4.34
C ALA A 18 15.83 14.51 3.46
N PRO A 19 15.18 13.45 3.97
CA PRO A 19 15.03 12.19 3.24
C PRO A 19 13.93 12.21 2.17
N ASP A 20 12.97 13.12 2.32
CA ASP A 20 11.91 13.37 1.34
C ASP A 20 12.38 14.44 0.34
N LEU A 21 11.80 14.46 -0.86
CA LEU A 21 12.11 15.48 -1.85
C LEU A 21 11.69 16.84 -1.31
N VAL A 22 12.60 17.81 -1.34
CA VAL A 22 12.30 19.21 -1.01
C VAL A 22 12.72 20.09 -2.18
N PHE A 23 11.82 20.96 -2.64
CA PHE A 23 12.14 21.93 -3.67
C PHE A 23 11.59 23.32 -3.36
N LEU A 24 12.25 24.32 -3.94
CA LEU A 24 11.79 25.70 -3.99
C LEU A 24 11.61 26.10 -5.45
N SER A 25 10.51 26.78 -5.80
CA SER A 25 10.33 27.38 -7.12
C SER A 25 9.85 28.83 -7.02
N ASP A 26 10.16 29.61 -8.03
CA ASP A 26 9.56 30.92 -8.21
C ASP A 26 8.04 30.77 -8.40
N PHE A 27 7.25 31.58 -7.70
CA PHE A 27 5.79 31.44 -7.72
C PHE A 27 5.17 31.87 -9.05
N GLY A 28 5.74 32.86 -9.73
CA GLY A 28 5.18 33.39 -10.98
C GLY A 28 5.53 32.55 -12.19
N THR A 29 6.80 32.14 -12.29
CA THR A 29 7.34 31.42 -13.45
C THR A 29 7.37 29.91 -13.26
N GLY A 30 7.32 29.42 -12.01
CA GLY A 30 7.50 28.01 -11.70
C GLY A 30 8.94 27.53 -11.87
N HIS A 31 9.92 28.39 -12.13
CA HIS A 31 11.32 27.99 -12.26
C HIS A 31 11.86 27.44 -10.95
N ILE A 32 12.56 26.30 -11.02
CA ILE A 32 13.15 25.66 -9.85
C ILE A 32 14.32 26.49 -9.34
N LEU A 33 14.22 26.96 -8.11
CA LEU A 33 15.27 27.70 -7.40
C LEU A 33 16.19 26.77 -6.63
N TYR A 34 15.65 25.65 -6.15
CA TYR A 34 16.38 24.64 -5.39
C TYR A 34 15.65 23.30 -5.43
N LEU A 35 16.41 22.22 -5.44
CA LEU A 35 15.94 20.85 -5.27
C LEU A 35 17.00 20.12 -4.45
N ASN A 36 16.64 19.43 -3.38
CA ASN A 36 17.59 18.71 -2.55
C ASN A 36 18.11 17.43 -3.23
N PRO A 37 19.21 16.81 -2.73
CA PRO A 37 19.78 15.59 -3.29
C PRO A 37 18.79 14.41 -3.33
N ALA A 38 17.94 14.27 -2.30
CA ALA A 38 16.87 13.26 -2.30
C ALA A 38 15.91 13.44 -3.49
N GLY A 39 15.59 14.69 -3.82
CA GLY A 39 14.78 15.05 -4.96
C GLY A 39 15.43 14.74 -6.31
N ILE A 40 16.70 15.13 -6.48
CA ILE A 40 17.49 14.83 -7.68
C ILE A 40 17.50 13.33 -7.95
N ALA A 41 17.81 12.54 -6.93
CA ALA A 41 17.84 11.09 -7.03
C ALA A 41 16.45 10.49 -7.32
N LEU A 42 15.39 11.02 -6.70
CA LEU A 42 14.03 10.51 -6.87
C LEU A 42 13.52 10.68 -8.31
N VAL A 43 13.77 11.83 -8.92
CA VAL A 43 13.28 12.16 -10.27
C VAL A 43 14.30 11.86 -11.36
N GLY A 44 15.48 11.37 -11.01
CA GLY A 44 16.51 10.94 -11.97
C GLY A 44 17.17 12.09 -12.73
N LEU A 45 17.40 13.21 -12.06
CA LEU A 45 18.19 14.32 -12.58
C LEU A 45 19.68 14.09 -12.33
N ARG A 46 20.53 14.78 -13.11
CA ARG A 46 21.99 14.65 -12.98
C ARG A 46 22.52 15.38 -11.75
N ASP A 47 22.09 16.62 -11.57
CA ASP A 47 22.60 17.52 -10.53
C ASP A 47 21.63 18.69 -10.29
N HIS A 48 22.02 19.61 -9.39
CA HIS A 48 21.24 20.80 -9.08
C HIS A 48 21.17 21.80 -10.25
N ALA A 49 22.16 21.85 -11.14
CA ALA A 49 22.16 22.75 -12.28
C ALA A 49 21.10 22.31 -13.30
N ASP A 50 20.99 20.99 -13.52
CA ASP A 50 19.93 20.37 -14.31
C ASP A 50 18.57 20.75 -13.71
N ALA A 51 18.39 20.60 -12.39
CA ALA A 51 17.14 20.98 -11.73
C ALA A 51 16.77 22.46 -11.95
N ARG A 52 17.72 23.39 -11.81
CA ARG A 52 17.50 24.84 -11.96
C ARG A 52 17.16 25.27 -13.38
N ALA A 53 17.50 24.48 -14.40
CA ALA A 53 17.18 24.76 -15.79
C ALA A 53 15.71 24.45 -16.16
N ARG A 54 14.90 23.98 -15.21
CA ARG A 54 13.54 23.47 -15.43
C ARG A 54 12.49 24.27 -14.67
N THR A 55 11.24 23.98 -15.00
CA THR A 55 10.02 24.48 -14.35
C THR A 55 9.29 23.35 -13.61
N THR A 56 8.48 23.70 -12.60
CA THR A 56 7.65 22.73 -11.86
C THR A 56 6.76 21.88 -12.77
N ALA A 57 6.24 22.45 -13.86
CA ALA A 57 5.39 21.74 -14.82
C ALA A 57 6.12 20.56 -15.50
N GLU A 58 7.41 20.69 -15.76
CA GLU A 58 8.22 19.63 -16.39
C GLU A 58 8.41 18.41 -15.49
N PHE A 59 8.25 18.57 -14.17
CA PHE A 59 8.31 17.47 -13.20
C PHE A 59 7.00 16.70 -13.11
N LEU A 60 5.88 17.23 -13.62
CA LEU A 60 4.55 16.64 -13.46
C LEU A 60 4.17 15.78 -14.66
N THR A 61 3.51 14.65 -14.40
CA THR A 61 2.78 13.91 -15.45
C THR A 61 1.54 14.70 -15.86
N ASP A 62 0.85 14.26 -16.92
CA ASP A 62 -0.42 14.89 -17.34
C ASP A 62 -1.47 14.89 -16.21
N ALA A 63 -1.50 13.81 -15.41
CA ALA A 63 -2.35 13.72 -14.23
C ALA A 63 -1.95 14.72 -13.13
N GLY A 64 -0.66 14.97 -12.95
CA GLY A 64 -0.16 16.00 -12.04
C GLY A 64 -0.50 17.42 -12.53
N LEU A 65 -0.29 17.70 -13.82
CA LEU A 65 -0.56 18.99 -14.46
C LEU A 65 -2.04 19.39 -14.37
N ALA A 66 -2.95 18.42 -14.50
CA ALA A 66 -4.39 18.66 -14.39
C ALA A 66 -4.80 19.28 -13.02
N GLN A 67 -3.99 19.10 -11.98
CA GLN A 67 -4.26 19.64 -10.64
C GLN A 67 -3.70 21.06 -10.43
N THR A 68 -2.78 21.52 -11.29
CA THR A 68 -2.05 22.79 -11.12
C THR A 68 -2.97 23.99 -10.84
N PRO A 69 -4.09 24.21 -11.57
CA PRO A 69 -4.97 25.35 -11.30
C PRO A 69 -5.55 25.34 -9.88
N ALA A 70 -5.92 24.17 -9.35
CA ALA A 70 -6.45 24.04 -7.99
C ALA A 70 -5.36 24.27 -6.94
N VAL A 71 -4.14 23.81 -7.21
CA VAL A 71 -2.96 24.03 -6.34
C VAL A 71 -2.62 25.51 -6.29
N GLU A 72 -2.52 26.19 -7.43
CA GLU A 72 -2.21 27.62 -7.53
C GLU A 72 -3.27 28.48 -6.82
N ALA A 73 -4.55 28.16 -7.00
CA ALA A 73 -5.65 28.85 -6.30
C ALA A 73 -5.55 28.67 -4.78
N ALA A 74 -5.24 27.45 -4.31
CA ALA A 74 -5.08 27.17 -2.89
C ALA A 74 -3.85 27.88 -2.29
N LEU A 75 -2.71 27.86 -3.00
CA LEU A 75 -1.51 28.56 -2.58
C LEU A 75 -1.72 30.08 -2.55
N THR A 76 -2.46 30.64 -3.51
CA THR A 76 -2.78 32.08 -3.55
C THR A 76 -3.73 32.50 -2.44
N ARG A 77 -4.79 31.71 -2.20
CA ARG A 77 -5.86 32.05 -1.25
C ARG A 77 -5.54 31.68 0.20
N HIS A 78 -4.90 30.54 0.41
CA HIS A 78 -4.69 29.95 1.74
C HIS A 78 -3.21 29.88 2.13
N GLY A 79 -2.29 30.13 1.20
CA GLY A 79 -0.85 30.05 1.46
C GLY A 79 -0.30 28.62 1.55
N HIS A 80 -1.14 27.59 1.46
CA HIS A 80 -0.72 26.20 1.52
C HIS A 80 -1.65 25.27 0.72
N TRP A 81 -1.11 24.13 0.30
CA TRP A 81 -1.85 23.03 -0.30
C TRP A 81 -1.27 21.68 0.10
N GLN A 82 -2.15 20.69 0.31
CA GLN A 82 -1.76 19.32 0.60
C GLN A 82 -2.59 18.36 -0.22
N GLY A 83 -1.95 17.32 -0.77
CA GLY A 83 -2.66 16.35 -1.59
C GLY A 83 -1.76 15.31 -2.22
N VAL A 84 -2.35 14.53 -3.12
CA VAL A 84 -1.64 13.52 -3.91
C VAL A 84 -1.43 14.06 -5.31
N SER A 85 -0.18 14.02 -5.77
CA SER A 85 0.20 14.35 -7.13
C SER A 85 1.10 13.26 -7.70
N GLU A 86 1.55 13.43 -8.94
CA GLU A 86 2.37 12.47 -9.64
C GLU A 86 3.48 13.18 -10.40
N LEU A 87 4.72 12.82 -10.05
CA LEU A 87 5.90 13.30 -10.74
C LEU A 87 6.27 12.35 -11.89
N ARG A 88 6.99 12.86 -12.89
CA ARG A 88 7.60 12.09 -13.96
C ARG A 88 9.09 11.95 -13.69
N HIS A 89 9.59 10.72 -13.75
CA HIS A 89 11.03 10.48 -13.73
C HIS A 89 11.67 10.94 -15.05
N PHE A 90 12.73 11.76 -15.01
CA PHE A 90 13.35 12.34 -16.21
C PHE A 90 14.12 11.33 -17.06
N GLY A 91 14.75 10.32 -16.44
CA GLY A 91 15.42 9.24 -17.17
C GLY A 91 14.49 8.20 -17.80
N THR A 92 13.57 7.62 -17.01
CA THR A 92 12.73 6.49 -17.42
C THR A 92 11.33 6.89 -17.93
N GLY A 93 10.88 8.12 -17.64
CA GLY A 93 9.51 8.56 -17.91
C GLY A 93 8.46 7.98 -16.95
N GLU A 94 8.86 7.12 -16.01
CA GLU A 94 7.91 6.44 -15.11
C GLU A 94 7.20 7.43 -14.17
N PRO A 95 5.90 7.22 -13.88
CA PRO A 95 5.16 7.99 -12.91
C PRO A 95 5.61 7.67 -11.47
N ILE A 96 5.75 8.71 -10.66
CA ILE A 96 6.14 8.64 -9.25
C ILE A 96 5.00 9.27 -8.42
N PRO A 97 4.12 8.46 -7.80
CA PRO A 97 3.07 8.99 -6.97
C PRO A 97 3.64 9.57 -5.68
N VAL A 98 3.33 10.84 -5.41
CA VAL A 98 3.82 11.57 -4.24
C VAL A 98 2.68 12.12 -3.40
N TYR A 99 2.89 12.20 -2.10
CA TYR A 99 2.10 13.08 -1.23
C TYR A 99 2.85 14.39 -1.09
N VAL A 100 2.18 15.50 -1.37
CA VAL A 100 2.75 16.83 -1.45
C VAL A 100 2.24 17.68 -0.30
N SER A 101 3.14 18.42 0.34
CA SER A 101 2.81 19.56 1.18
C SER A 101 3.53 20.78 0.63
N ALA A 102 2.78 21.71 0.03
CA ALA A 102 3.27 22.92 -0.61
C ALA A 102 2.83 24.17 0.14
N PHE A 103 3.70 25.18 0.18
CA PHE A 103 3.50 26.43 0.91
C PHE A 103 4.02 27.61 0.09
N ALA A 104 3.28 28.71 0.11
CA ALA A 104 3.74 29.98 -0.43
C ALA A 104 4.51 30.74 0.65
N VAL A 105 5.77 31.06 0.38
CA VAL A 105 6.66 31.80 1.27
C VAL A 105 6.89 33.18 0.67
N ARG A 106 6.62 34.23 1.45
CA ARG A 106 6.89 35.64 1.05
C ARG A 106 8.06 36.16 1.86
N HIS A 107 8.99 36.84 1.19
CA HIS A 107 10.10 37.54 1.85
C HIS A 107 9.73 39.01 2.08
N GLY A 108 9.07 39.33 3.20
CA GLY A 108 8.54 40.66 3.48
C GLY A 108 7.27 41.01 2.67
N GLU A 109 6.72 42.22 2.86
CA GLU A 109 5.47 42.65 2.20
C GLU A 109 5.60 42.81 0.67
N ALA A 110 6.82 43.05 0.17
CA ALA A 110 7.08 43.32 -1.25
C ALA A 110 8.00 42.28 -1.93
N GLY A 111 8.43 41.22 -1.24
CA GLY A 111 9.36 40.24 -1.82
C GLY A 111 8.69 39.23 -2.75
N PRO A 112 9.46 38.64 -3.69
CA PRO A 112 8.94 37.61 -4.59
C PRO A 112 8.42 36.42 -3.78
N ALA A 113 7.23 35.94 -4.15
CA ALA A 113 6.70 34.73 -3.55
C ALA A 113 7.48 33.52 -4.09
N VAL A 114 7.87 32.63 -3.19
CA VAL A 114 8.49 31.33 -3.50
C VAL A 114 7.51 30.25 -3.10
N ILE A 115 7.42 29.18 -3.87
CA ILE A 115 6.74 27.96 -3.47
C ILE A 115 7.78 27.03 -2.85
N ALA A 116 7.56 26.61 -1.62
CA ALA A 116 8.31 25.53 -0.99
C ALA A 116 7.44 24.28 -0.95
N ALA A 117 7.95 23.15 -1.40
CA ALA A 117 7.22 21.89 -1.29
C ALA A 117 8.08 20.76 -0.75
N ILE A 118 7.45 19.93 0.08
CA ILE A 118 7.98 18.66 0.57
C ILE A 118 7.13 17.55 -0.05
N MET A 119 7.76 16.62 -0.74
CA MET A 119 7.09 15.54 -1.46
C MET A 119 7.62 14.19 -1.01
N ARG A 120 6.69 13.35 -0.53
CA ARG A 120 7.00 12.00 -0.06
C ARG A 120 6.63 10.97 -1.13
N ASP A 121 7.61 10.18 -1.56
CA ASP A 121 7.39 9.06 -2.47
C ASP A 121 6.47 8.00 -1.82
N ARG A 122 5.31 7.77 -2.44
CA ARG A 122 4.32 6.80 -1.95
C ARG A 122 4.64 5.36 -2.35
N ARG A 123 5.59 5.13 -3.26
CA ARG A 123 6.08 3.78 -3.62
C ARG A 123 6.83 3.14 -2.45
N ARG A 124 7.59 3.93 -1.68
CA ARG A 124 8.33 3.45 -0.50
C ARG A 124 7.42 2.88 0.59
N ARG A 125 6.26 3.52 0.85
CA ARG A 125 5.25 3.00 1.79
C ARG A 125 4.69 1.63 1.37
N ARG A 126 4.48 1.41 0.06
CA ARG A 126 3.95 0.14 -0.44
C ARG A 126 4.86 -1.06 -0.18
N THR A 127 6.18 -0.88 -0.17
CA THR A 127 7.11 -2.01 0.05
C THR A 127 7.18 -2.41 1.52
N GLN A 128 7.17 -1.46 2.45
CA GLN A 128 7.27 -1.75 3.88
C GLN A 128 5.96 -2.30 4.45
N ASP A 129 4.82 -1.70 4.07
CA ASP A 129 3.49 -2.19 4.46
C ASP A 129 3.20 -3.57 3.84
N ARG A 130 3.63 -3.83 2.61
CA ARG A 130 3.46 -5.15 1.98
C ARG A 130 4.34 -6.21 2.65
N ARG A 131 5.60 -5.90 2.95
CA ARG A 131 6.48 -6.83 3.70
C ARG A 131 5.93 -7.12 5.09
N PHE A 132 5.43 -6.11 5.79
CA PHE A 132 4.84 -6.27 7.12
C PHE A 132 3.53 -7.07 7.07
N ARG A 133 2.67 -6.80 6.08
CA ARG A 133 1.44 -7.60 5.85
C ARG A 133 1.74 -9.05 5.52
N THR A 134 2.66 -9.32 4.58
CA THR A 134 3.07 -10.69 4.26
C THR A 134 3.70 -11.39 5.46
N ALA A 135 4.50 -10.69 6.26
CA ALA A 135 5.04 -11.24 7.50
C ALA A 135 3.93 -11.58 8.51
N LEU A 136 2.98 -10.66 8.76
CA LEU A 136 1.83 -10.87 9.63
C LEU A 136 0.95 -12.03 9.15
N GLU A 137 0.63 -12.09 7.86
CA GLU A 137 -0.14 -13.17 7.24
C GLU A 137 0.55 -14.52 7.43
N SER A 138 1.87 -14.59 7.23
CA SER A 138 2.65 -15.82 7.46
C SER A 138 2.65 -16.23 8.93
N THR A 139 2.79 -15.28 9.88
CA THR A 139 2.72 -15.59 11.32
C THR A 139 1.32 -16.03 11.74
N ALA A 140 0.27 -15.40 11.21
CA ALA A 140 -1.10 -15.76 11.49
C ALA A 140 -1.45 -17.14 10.94
N HIS A 141 -0.95 -17.48 9.75
CA HIS A 141 -1.13 -18.81 9.17
C HIS A 141 -0.46 -19.88 10.04
N ARG A 142 0.82 -19.68 10.42
CA ARG A 142 1.55 -20.61 11.30
C ARG A 142 0.90 -20.75 12.68
N ALA A 143 0.40 -19.66 13.25
CA ALA A 143 -0.32 -19.69 14.52
C ALA A 143 -1.61 -20.52 14.43
N ARG A 144 -2.40 -20.36 13.35
CA ARG A 144 -3.61 -21.18 13.12
C ARG A 144 -3.28 -22.66 12.96
N GLU A 145 -2.23 -22.96 12.20
CA GLU A 145 -1.74 -24.33 12.00
C GLU A 145 -1.31 -24.98 13.33
N GLN A 146 -0.46 -24.29 14.10
CA GLN A 146 0.00 -24.79 15.40
C GLN A 146 -1.15 -24.97 16.39
N HIS A 147 -2.11 -24.04 16.43
CA HIS A 147 -3.29 -24.14 17.27
C HIS A 147 -4.16 -25.34 16.87
N ALA A 148 -4.42 -25.54 15.57
CA ALA A 148 -5.19 -26.67 15.07
C ALA A 148 -4.51 -28.00 15.40
N LEU A 149 -3.19 -28.10 15.21
CA LEU A 149 -2.41 -29.31 15.52
C LEU A 149 -2.41 -29.61 17.03
N ALA A 150 -2.20 -28.60 17.87
CA ALA A 150 -2.18 -28.78 19.31
C ALA A 150 -3.56 -29.23 19.84
N GLU A 151 -4.64 -28.60 19.38
CA GLU A 151 -5.98 -28.92 19.84
C GLU A 151 -6.45 -30.28 19.33
N LEU A 152 -6.24 -30.61 18.06
CA LEU A 152 -6.57 -31.94 17.52
C LEU A 152 -5.71 -33.04 18.15
N GLY A 153 -4.42 -32.77 18.39
CA GLY A 153 -3.53 -33.69 19.09
C GLY A 153 -4.01 -33.98 20.51
N ARG A 154 -4.46 -32.94 21.24
CA ARG A 154 -5.07 -33.09 22.56
C ARG A 154 -6.35 -33.92 22.49
N LEU A 155 -7.29 -33.57 21.60
CA LEU A 155 -8.58 -34.25 21.45
C LEU A 155 -8.41 -35.72 21.03
N ALA A 156 -7.44 -36.04 20.17
CA ALA A 156 -7.16 -37.40 19.77
C ALA A 156 -6.72 -38.31 20.94
N VAL A 157 -6.21 -37.72 22.03
CA VAL A 157 -5.79 -38.46 23.23
C VAL A 157 -6.91 -38.59 24.26
N VAL A 158 -7.77 -37.58 24.41
CA VAL A 158 -8.71 -37.49 25.56
C VAL A 158 -10.19 -37.52 25.20
N ALA A 159 -10.55 -37.35 23.93
CA ALA A 159 -11.94 -37.21 23.50
C ALA A 159 -12.39 -38.36 22.59
N ASP A 160 -13.69 -38.56 22.51
CA ASP A 160 -14.31 -39.48 21.57
C ASP A 160 -14.35 -38.93 20.14
N LEU A 161 -14.73 -39.82 19.21
CA LEU A 161 -14.80 -39.50 17.79
C LEU A 161 -15.87 -38.43 17.49
N ASP A 162 -16.97 -38.43 18.24
CA ASP A 162 -18.07 -37.47 18.10
C ASP A 162 -17.64 -36.04 18.45
N THR A 163 -16.63 -35.88 19.30
CA THR A 163 -16.01 -34.60 19.64
C THR A 163 -14.87 -34.23 18.68
N LEU A 164 -14.06 -35.23 18.27
CA LEU A 164 -12.89 -35.00 17.42
C LEU A 164 -13.25 -34.61 15.98
N LEU A 165 -14.25 -35.27 15.39
CA LEU A 165 -14.58 -35.06 13.96
C LEU A 165 -15.12 -33.65 13.67
N PRO A 166 -16.03 -33.06 14.47
CA PRO A 166 -16.45 -31.67 14.28
C PRO A 166 -15.27 -30.69 14.42
N ALA A 167 -14.42 -30.89 15.44
CA ALA A 167 -13.21 -30.07 15.63
C ALA A 167 -12.27 -30.15 14.41
N ALA A 168 -12.08 -31.35 13.85
CA ALA A 168 -11.27 -31.56 12.66
C ALA A 168 -11.84 -30.85 11.43
N THR A 169 -13.16 -30.91 11.21
CA THR A 169 -13.81 -30.16 10.12
C THR A 169 -13.68 -28.65 10.29
N GLY A 170 -13.87 -28.14 11.52
CA GLY A 170 -13.70 -26.71 11.81
C GLY A 170 -12.27 -26.23 11.58
N ALA A 171 -11.28 -27.01 12.01
CA ALA A 171 -9.87 -26.71 11.75
C ALA A 171 -9.55 -26.70 10.25
N ALA A 172 -10.03 -27.68 9.49
CA ALA A 172 -9.83 -27.76 8.05
C ALA A 172 -10.44 -26.56 7.31
N ALA A 173 -11.68 -26.19 7.63
CA ALA A 173 -12.34 -25.02 7.05
C ALA A 173 -11.56 -23.73 7.34
N ALA A 174 -11.10 -23.55 8.57
CA ALA A 174 -10.35 -22.36 8.98
C ALA A 174 -8.96 -22.26 8.33
N LEU A 175 -8.24 -23.37 8.17
CA LEU A 175 -6.91 -23.40 7.56
C LEU A 175 -6.95 -23.16 6.05
N ILE A 176 -7.95 -23.73 5.38
CA ILE A 176 -8.14 -23.60 3.91
C ILE A 176 -8.85 -22.27 3.56
N GLY A 177 -9.49 -21.62 4.52
CA GLY A 177 -10.32 -20.43 4.28
C GLY A 177 -11.63 -20.76 3.57
N ALA A 178 -12.11 -22.01 3.69
CA ALA A 178 -13.36 -22.46 3.11
C ALA A 178 -14.53 -22.13 4.04
N GLY A 179 -15.68 -21.75 3.48
CA GLY A 179 -16.91 -21.52 4.25
C GLY A 179 -17.53 -22.80 4.83
N CYS A 180 -17.06 -23.97 4.40
CA CYS A 180 -17.44 -25.25 4.96
C CYS A 180 -16.41 -26.35 4.72
N ALA A 181 -16.50 -27.42 5.53
CA ALA A 181 -15.71 -28.65 5.39
C ALA A 181 -16.53 -29.83 5.93
N SER A 182 -16.28 -31.03 5.43
CA SER A 182 -16.99 -32.23 5.86
C SER A 182 -16.07 -33.46 5.87
N ILE A 183 -16.25 -34.32 6.85
CA ILE A 183 -15.68 -35.67 6.86
C ILE A 183 -16.80 -36.65 6.55
N ALA A 184 -16.59 -37.55 5.60
CA ALA A 184 -17.57 -38.55 5.22
C ALA A 184 -16.94 -39.94 5.13
N ARG A 185 -17.73 -40.96 5.44
CA ARG A 185 -17.38 -42.37 5.32
C ARG A 185 -18.18 -43.00 4.17
N SER A 186 -17.53 -43.85 3.40
CA SER A 186 -18.20 -44.64 2.36
C SER A 186 -18.95 -45.81 3.00
N THR A 187 -20.24 -45.93 2.71
CA THR A 187 -21.12 -47.01 3.22
C THR A 187 -21.51 -48.02 2.13
N GLY A 188 -20.80 -48.00 0.99
CA GLY A 188 -21.04 -48.83 -0.18
C GLY A 188 -20.49 -48.18 -1.45
N THR A 189 -20.83 -48.72 -2.63
CA THR A 189 -20.33 -48.21 -3.93
C THR A 189 -20.85 -46.81 -4.29
N ASP A 190 -22.01 -46.39 -3.78
CA ASP A 190 -22.69 -45.17 -4.24
C ASP A 190 -23.18 -44.21 -3.13
N ALA A 191 -22.86 -44.48 -1.86
CA ALA A 191 -23.30 -43.68 -0.73
C ALA A 191 -22.13 -43.18 0.14
N LEU A 192 -22.18 -41.90 0.49
CA LEU A 192 -21.32 -41.27 1.48
C LEU A 192 -22.18 -40.81 2.67
N GLU A 193 -21.81 -41.28 3.85
CA GLU A 193 -22.36 -40.87 5.14
C GLU A 193 -21.50 -39.73 5.69
N VAL A 194 -22.08 -38.55 5.92
CA VAL A 194 -21.38 -37.41 6.51
C VAL A 194 -21.24 -37.64 8.01
N LEU A 195 -20.00 -37.78 8.49
CA LEU A 195 -19.67 -38.00 9.90
C LEU A 195 -19.50 -36.70 10.67
N ALA A 196 -19.03 -35.63 10.00
CA ALA A 196 -18.92 -34.30 10.59
C ALA A 196 -18.98 -33.22 9.52
N TYR A 197 -19.41 -32.03 9.93
CA TYR A 197 -19.56 -30.88 9.07
C TYR A 197 -19.30 -29.58 9.83
N SER A 198 -18.62 -28.63 9.20
CA SER A 198 -18.48 -27.26 9.68
C SER A 198 -19.05 -26.29 8.64
N GLY A 199 -19.80 -25.27 9.07
CA GLY A 199 -20.45 -24.27 8.21
C GLY A 199 -21.97 -24.40 8.22
N GLN A 200 -22.64 -23.89 7.18
CA GLN A 200 -24.09 -24.01 7.03
C GLN A 200 -24.46 -25.32 6.29
N PRO A 201 -25.06 -26.31 6.97
CA PRO A 201 -25.19 -27.66 6.42
C PRO A 201 -26.11 -27.70 5.18
N PRO A 202 -25.76 -28.50 4.15
CA PRO A 202 -26.67 -28.76 3.04
C PRO A 202 -27.92 -29.51 3.53
N GLN A 203 -29.08 -29.26 2.92
CA GLN A 203 -30.39 -29.81 3.31
C GLN A 203 -30.49 -31.36 3.31
N ALA A 204 -29.51 -32.08 2.78
CA ALA A 204 -29.51 -33.54 2.73
C ALA A 204 -28.32 -34.12 3.51
N ALA A 205 -28.60 -35.02 4.46
CA ALA A 205 -27.60 -35.72 5.27
C ALA A 205 -26.80 -36.81 4.50
N VAL A 206 -27.19 -37.11 3.25
CA VAL A 206 -26.57 -38.13 2.40
C VAL A 206 -26.19 -37.52 1.06
N LEU A 207 -24.90 -37.61 0.71
CA LEU A 207 -24.38 -37.21 -0.60
C LEU A 207 -24.33 -38.44 -1.50
N ARG A 208 -25.14 -38.47 -2.57
CA ARG A 208 -25.01 -39.47 -3.64
C ARG A 208 -23.85 -39.10 -4.55
N ARG A 209 -23.00 -40.08 -4.90
CA ARG A 209 -21.94 -39.87 -5.90
C ARG A 209 -22.59 -39.44 -7.22
N ARG A 210 -22.31 -38.21 -7.67
CA ARG A 210 -22.49 -37.83 -9.08
C ARG A 210 -21.20 -38.17 -9.82
N SER A 211 -21.28 -39.02 -10.84
CA SER A 211 -20.23 -39.22 -11.82
C SER A 211 -20.07 -37.96 -12.67
N GLY A 212 -19.27 -37.00 -12.18
CA GLY A 212 -18.96 -35.75 -12.85
C GLY A 212 -17.46 -35.55 -12.93
N VAL A 213 -16.90 -35.78 -14.12
CA VAL A 213 -15.53 -35.48 -14.50
C VAL A 213 -15.21 -34.02 -14.20
N ALA A 214 -14.04 -33.78 -13.59
CA ALA A 214 -13.48 -32.45 -13.40
C ALA A 214 -13.35 -31.73 -14.76
N ALA A 215 -14.03 -30.60 -14.92
CA ALA A 215 -13.82 -29.70 -16.04
C ALA A 215 -13.73 -28.25 -15.55
N GLY A 216 -12.48 -27.77 -15.49
CA GLY A 216 -12.05 -26.44 -15.93
C GLY A 216 -12.78 -25.21 -15.40
N VAL A 217 -12.11 -24.51 -14.48
CA VAL A 217 -12.21 -23.05 -14.37
C VAL A 217 -11.77 -22.42 -15.71
N ARG A 218 -12.69 -21.80 -16.44
CA ARG A 218 -12.41 -20.67 -17.36
C ARG A 218 -13.59 -19.70 -17.34
N GLY A 219 -13.26 -18.41 -17.25
CA GLY A 219 -14.18 -17.31 -16.97
C GLY A 219 -14.98 -16.79 -18.17
N GLY A 220 -15.90 -15.89 -17.86
CA GLY A 220 -16.67 -15.09 -18.82
C GLY A 220 -17.14 -13.80 -18.17
N HIS A 221 -16.59 -12.68 -18.63
CA HIS A 221 -17.00 -11.31 -18.36
C HIS A 221 -18.50 -11.08 -18.55
N ARG A 222 -19.11 -10.34 -17.63
CA ARG A 222 -19.70 -9.01 -17.92
C ARG A 222 -19.43 -8.09 -16.74
#